data_AF-A0A2N2SMS6-F1
#
_entry.id   AF-A0A2N2SMS6-F1
#
_cell.length_a   1.000
_cell.length_b   1.000
_cell.length_c   1.000
_cell.angle_alpha   90.00
_cell.angle_beta   90.00
_cell.angle_gamma   90.00
#
_symmetry.space_group_name_H-M   'P 1'
#
loop_
_entity.id
_entity.type
_entity.pdbx_description
1 polymer ?
#
loop_
_entity_poly.entity_id
_entity_poly.type
_entity_poly.pdbx_seq_one_letter_code
_entity_poly.pdbx_strand_id
1 'polypeptide(L)'
;MASPELTLDQAWQLILAARHHDWEGKQQAVLNNGPFRLEVERGGQWRADQPRSREADELLSIFLPLAARPGAFVVGQLGQSLDGRIATESGASFYINGETARTHLHRLRAMVDAVVVGVGTVNADDPQLTVRHVCGPNPVRVVLDPKGRAHKGSRLFHDGDATTLHLSNAAPADPCT
;
A
#
# COMPACT_ATOMS: atom_id res chain seq x y z
N MET A 1 16.98 30.29 -16.65
CA MET A 1 16.95 29.28 -15.58
C MET A 1 15.79 28.35 -15.89
N ALA A 2 16.00 27.03 -15.97
CA ALA A 2 14.91 26.09 -16.19
C ALA A 2 13.95 26.14 -14.99
N SER A 3 12.64 26.19 -15.25
CA SER A 3 11.66 26.08 -14.17
C SER A 3 11.82 24.74 -13.47
N PRO A 4 11.75 24.67 -12.13
CA PRO A 4 11.87 23.43 -11.40
C PRO A 4 10.76 22.47 -11.83
N GLU A 5 11.12 21.21 -12.03
CA GLU A 5 10.23 20.15 -12.47
C GLU A 5 9.74 19.34 -11.26
N LEU A 6 8.47 18.94 -11.27
CA LEU A 6 7.91 18.07 -10.22
C LEU A 6 8.60 16.71 -10.26
N THR A 7 9.28 16.35 -9.18
CA THR A 7 9.99 15.08 -9.06
C THR A 7 9.07 13.94 -8.62
N LEU A 8 9.54 12.70 -8.79
CA LEU A 8 8.83 11.49 -8.35
C LEU A 8 8.47 11.51 -6.86
N ASP A 9 9.40 11.94 -5.99
CA ASP A 9 9.17 12.00 -4.55
C ASP A 9 8.16 13.08 -4.18
N GLN A 10 8.20 14.24 -4.87
CA GLN A 10 7.22 15.30 -4.66
C GLN A 10 5.82 14.89 -5.11
N ALA A 11 5.71 14.22 -6.26
CA ALA A 11 4.47 13.64 -6.73
C ALA A 11 3.91 12.62 -5.73
N TRP A 12 4.77 11.77 -5.17
CA TRP A 12 4.37 10.80 -4.16
C TRP A 12 3.81 11.45 -2.88
N GLN A 13 4.44 12.52 -2.39
CA GLN A 13 3.93 13.29 -1.25
C GLN A 13 2.56 13.93 -1.54
N LEU A 14 2.35 14.44 -2.76
CA LEU A 14 1.06 14.98 -3.18
C LEU A 14 -0.02 13.89 -3.25
N ILE A 15 0.32 12.68 -3.72
CA ILE A 15 -0.59 11.53 -3.72
C ILE A 15 -1.01 11.14 -2.30
N LEU A 16 -0.08 11.10 -1.35
CA LEU A 16 -0.40 10.84 0.05
C LEU A 16 -1.29 11.95 0.64
N ALA A 17 -1.02 13.22 0.31
CA ALA A 17 -1.90 14.31 0.71
C ALA A 17 -3.32 14.17 0.12
N ALA A 18 -3.44 13.70 -1.13
CA ALA A 18 -4.72 13.38 -1.74
C ALA A 18 -5.41 12.25 -0.99
N ARG A 19 -4.70 11.17 -0.63
CA ARG A 19 -5.27 10.01 0.09
C ARG A 19 -5.91 10.37 1.42
N HIS A 20 -5.33 11.34 2.12
CA HIS A 20 -5.82 11.82 3.41
C HIS A 20 -6.85 12.96 3.31
N HIS A 21 -7.20 13.38 2.09
CA HIS A 21 -8.25 14.35 1.88
C HIS A 21 -9.64 13.71 2.05
N ASP A 22 -10.60 14.49 2.57
CA ASP A 22 -11.99 14.06 2.74
C ASP A 22 -12.75 14.10 1.40
N TRP A 23 -12.72 12.98 0.67
CA TRP A 23 -13.43 12.81 -0.60
C TRP A 23 -14.91 12.42 -0.46
N GLU A 24 -15.39 12.18 0.77
CA GLU A 24 -16.81 11.95 1.02
C GLU A 24 -17.57 13.28 0.93
N GLY A 25 -17.07 14.30 1.62
CA GLY A 25 -17.68 15.63 1.67
C GLY A 25 -17.25 16.59 0.56
N LYS A 26 -16.10 16.37 -0.09
CA LYS A 26 -15.51 17.33 -1.03
C LYS A 26 -15.41 16.77 -2.45
N GLN A 27 -15.61 17.66 -3.42
CA GLN A 27 -15.56 17.32 -4.85
C GLN A 27 -14.18 17.59 -5.48
N GLN A 28 -13.36 18.43 -4.85
CA GLN A 28 -12.05 18.81 -5.37
C GLN A 28 -11.10 19.20 -4.24
N ALA A 29 -9.80 19.06 -4.49
CA ALA A 29 -8.72 19.48 -3.63
C ALA A 29 -7.62 20.18 -4.44
N VAL A 30 -7.00 21.18 -3.82
CA VAL A 30 -5.75 21.77 -4.31
C VAL A 30 -4.66 21.40 -3.32
N LEU A 31 -3.69 20.62 -3.79
CA LEU A 31 -2.60 20.06 -2.99
C LEU A 31 -1.31 20.76 -3.38
N ASN A 32 -0.48 21.09 -2.39
CA ASN A 32 0.74 21.84 -2.61
C ASN A 32 1.95 21.10 -2.04
N ASN A 33 3.07 21.16 -2.75
CA ASN A 33 4.37 20.71 -2.27
C ASN A 33 5.43 21.71 -2.76
N GLY A 34 5.82 22.64 -1.90
CA GLY A 34 6.67 23.77 -2.28
C GLY A 34 6.02 24.61 -3.40
N PRO A 35 6.69 24.82 -4.55
CA PRO A 35 6.15 25.60 -5.67
C PRO A 35 5.14 24.81 -6.53
N PHE A 36 4.98 23.51 -6.28
CA PHE A 36 4.11 22.65 -7.07
C PHE A 36 2.70 22.63 -6.50
N ARG A 37 1.73 22.75 -7.41
CA ARG A 37 0.29 22.79 -7.15
C ARG A 37 -0.38 21.74 -8.02
N LEU A 38 -1.15 20.87 -7.39
CA LEU A 38 -1.89 19.80 -8.02
C LEU A 38 -3.37 19.98 -7.68
N GLU A 39 -4.20 20.14 -8.71
CA GLU A 39 -5.65 20.12 -8.58
C GLU A 39 -6.13 18.69 -8.81
N VAL A 40 -6.93 18.16 -7.88
CA VAL A 40 -7.45 16.80 -7.95
C VAL A 40 -8.96 16.87 -7.74
N GLU A 41 -9.71 16.20 -8.58
CA GLU A 41 -11.16 16.02 -8.44
C GLU A 41 -11.47 14.68 -7.79
N ARG A 42 -12.64 14.59 -7.14
CA ARG A 42 -13.18 13.34 -6.64
C ARG A 42 -13.27 12.33 -7.79
N GLY A 43 -12.70 11.14 -7.59
CA GLY A 43 -12.54 10.12 -8.63
C GLY A 43 -11.18 10.15 -9.33
N GLY A 44 -10.31 11.12 -9.01
CA GLY A 44 -8.89 11.11 -9.36
C GLY A 44 -8.53 11.69 -10.72
N GLN A 45 -9.44 12.45 -11.35
CA GLN A 45 -9.03 13.39 -12.40
C GLN A 45 -8.13 14.45 -11.77
N TRP A 46 -7.11 14.90 -12.49
CA TRP A 46 -6.14 15.82 -11.93
C TRP A 46 -5.54 16.74 -12.99
N ARG A 47 -5.07 17.89 -12.53
CA ARG A 47 -4.40 18.90 -13.35
C ARG A 47 -3.26 19.54 -12.58
N ALA A 48 -2.16 19.79 -13.27
CA ALA A 48 -1.04 20.59 -12.77
C ALA A 48 -0.45 21.40 -13.93
N ASP A 49 -0.14 22.67 -13.70
CA ASP A 49 0.35 23.58 -14.75
C ASP A 49 1.89 23.61 -14.82
N GLN A 50 2.58 23.07 -13.83
CA GLN A 50 4.05 23.03 -13.76
C GLN A 50 4.64 21.91 -14.64
N PRO A 51 5.90 22.04 -15.11
CA PRO A 51 6.64 20.91 -15.68
C PRO A 51 6.75 19.74 -14.69
N ARG A 52 6.73 18.51 -15.20
CA ARG A 52 6.85 17.28 -14.41
C ARG A 52 7.62 16.22 -15.18
N SER A 53 8.40 15.43 -14.46
CA SER A 53 9.11 14.31 -15.07
C SER A 53 8.10 13.27 -15.54
N ARG A 54 8.50 12.45 -16.51
CA ARG A 54 7.65 11.37 -17.03
C ARG A 54 7.22 10.42 -15.91
N GLU A 55 8.14 10.07 -15.02
CA GLU A 55 7.89 9.16 -13.90
C GLU A 55 6.91 9.77 -12.89
N ALA A 56 6.98 11.09 -12.67
CA ALA A 56 6.02 11.79 -11.82
C ALA A 56 4.62 11.79 -12.43
N ASP A 57 4.49 12.05 -13.73
CA ASP A 57 3.22 12.03 -14.47
C ASP A 57 2.57 10.63 -14.47
N GLU A 58 3.36 9.59 -14.74
CA GLU A 58 2.92 8.19 -14.67
C GLU A 58 2.47 7.83 -13.24
N LEU A 59 3.20 8.26 -12.21
CA LEU A 59 2.85 7.97 -10.82
C LEU A 59 1.52 8.64 -10.42
N LEU A 60 1.32 9.91 -10.77
CA LEU A 60 0.07 10.64 -10.51
C LEU A 60 -1.11 9.95 -11.18
N SER A 61 -0.95 9.59 -12.45
CA SER A 61 -1.99 8.92 -13.25
C SER A 61 -2.39 7.56 -12.68
N ILE A 62 -1.45 6.81 -12.11
CA ILE A 62 -1.73 5.49 -11.52
C ILE A 62 -2.44 5.61 -10.17
N PHE A 63 -1.99 6.52 -9.30
CA PHE A 63 -2.41 6.50 -7.90
C PHE A 63 -3.50 7.50 -7.53
N LEU A 64 -3.68 8.62 -8.24
CA LEU A 64 -4.74 9.59 -7.91
C LEU A 64 -6.17 9.03 -8.05
N PRO A 65 -6.48 8.14 -9.03
CA PRO A 65 -7.76 7.43 -9.05
C PRO A 65 -8.04 6.59 -7.81
N LEU A 66 -7.00 6.09 -7.13
CA LEU A 66 -7.12 5.36 -5.86
C LEU A 66 -7.18 6.33 -4.67
N ALA A 67 -6.34 7.36 -4.68
CA ALA A 67 -6.21 8.34 -3.61
C ALA A 67 -7.46 9.20 -3.43
N ALA A 68 -8.09 9.59 -4.55
CA ALA A 68 -9.27 10.46 -4.58
C ALA A 68 -10.58 9.69 -4.74
N ARG A 69 -10.56 8.38 -4.48
CA ARG A 69 -11.76 7.56 -4.51
C ARG A 69 -12.59 7.78 -3.24
N PRO A 70 -13.89 8.12 -3.35
CA PRO A 70 -14.80 8.10 -2.20
C PRO A 70 -15.16 6.67 -1.81
N GLY A 71 -15.46 6.45 -0.54
CA GLY A 71 -15.89 5.17 -0.01
C GLY A 71 -14.79 4.11 0.07
N ALA A 72 -15.19 2.93 0.54
CA ALA A 72 -14.30 1.79 0.68
C ALA A 72 -13.91 1.20 -0.69
N PHE A 73 -12.69 0.69 -0.79
CA PHE A 73 -12.21 -0.07 -1.93
C PHE A 73 -11.28 -1.19 -1.47
N VAL A 74 -11.07 -2.16 -2.35
CA VAL A 74 -10.15 -3.28 -2.14
C VAL A 74 -9.24 -3.38 -3.35
N VAL A 75 -7.94 -3.52 -3.09
CA VAL A 75 -6.93 -3.78 -4.12
C VAL A 75 -6.47 -5.23 -3.98
N GLY A 76 -6.66 -6.01 -5.04
CA GLY A 76 -6.09 -7.35 -5.15
C GLY A 76 -4.70 -7.27 -5.77
N GLN A 77 -3.66 -7.56 -4.98
CA GLN A 77 -2.29 -7.66 -5.48
C GLN A 77 -1.92 -9.14 -5.68
N LEU A 78 -1.49 -9.48 -6.89
CA LEU A 78 -1.03 -10.82 -7.24
C LEU A 78 0.37 -10.77 -7.84
N GLY A 79 1.27 -11.64 -7.37
CA GLY A 79 2.49 -11.98 -8.10
C GLY A 79 2.23 -13.25 -8.90
N GLN A 80 2.46 -13.22 -10.20
CA GLN A 80 2.35 -14.40 -11.05
C GLN A 80 3.55 -14.50 -11.99
N SER A 81 3.95 -15.72 -12.33
CA SER A 81 4.81 -15.99 -13.48
C SER A 81 4.06 -15.75 -14.80
N LEU A 82 4.80 -15.72 -15.91
CA LEU A 82 4.23 -15.47 -17.24
C LEU A 82 3.21 -16.55 -17.66
N ASP A 83 3.40 -17.79 -17.20
CA ASP A 83 2.47 -18.91 -17.37
C ASP A 83 1.31 -18.93 -16.36
N GLY A 84 1.15 -17.86 -15.56
CA GLY A 84 0.00 -17.65 -14.68
C GLY A 84 0.08 -18.38 -13.33
N ARG A 85 1.27 -18.81 -12.90
CA ARG A 85 1.45 -19.50 -11.61
C ARG A 85 1.86 -18.53 -10.51
N ILE A 86 1.27 -18.70 -9.34
CA ILE A 86 1.50 -17.84 -8.16
C ILE A 86 2.55 -18.42 -7.20
N ALA A 87 2.95 -19.67 -7.40
CA ALA A 87 4.02 -20.37 -6.68
C ALA A 87 4.57 -21.51 -7.56
N THR A 88 5.84 -21.88 -7.37
CA THR A 88 6.36 -23.15 -7.90
C THR A 88 5.74 -24.33 -7.13
N GLU A 89 5.81 -25.56 -7.67
CA GLU A 89 5.35 -26.78 -6.96
C GLU A 89 6.03 -26.98 -5.59
N SER A 90 7.20 -26.36 -5.38
CA SER A 90 7.96 -26.36 -4.12
C SER A 90 7.65 -25.19 -3.18
N GLY A 91 6.71 -24.31 -3.50
CA GLY A 91 6.35 -23.16 -2.67
C GLY A 91 7.37 -22.01 -2.66
N ALA A 92 8.40 -22.06 -3.50
CA ALA A 92 9.39 -20.99 -3.59
C ALA A 92 8.84 -19.83 -4.45
N SER A 93 8.43 -18.74 -3.81
CA SER A 93 7.95 -17.50 -4.46
C SER A 93 8.98 -16.35 -4.38
N PHE A 94 10.19 -16.65 -3.89
CA PHE A 94 11.18 -15.61 -3.57
C PHE A 94 11.67 -14.85 -4.79
N TYR A 95 11.41 -13.54 -4.78
CA TYR A 95 12.04 -12.51 -5.60
C TYR A 95 11.89 -12.61 -7.13
N ILE A 96 10.70 -12.94 -7.63
CA ILE A 96 10.38 -12.74 -9.06
C ILE A 96 10.36 -11.24 -9.43
N ASN A 97 10.19 -10.35 -8.45
CA ASN A 97 9.98 -8.91 -8.64
C ASN A 97 11.23 -8.06 -8.36
N GLY A 98 11.63 -7.25 -9.35
CA GLY A 98 12.71 -6.25 -9.25
C GLY A 98 12.37 -5.08 -8.30
N GLU A 99 13.33 -4.20 -8.06
CA GLU A 99 13.22 -3.08 -7.12
C GLU A 99 11.99 -2.20 -7.39
N THR A 100 11.72 -1.85 -8.64
CA THR A 100 10.56 -1.03 -9.04
C THR A 100 9.23 -1.65 -8.62
N ALA A 101 9.09 -2.98 -8.71
CA ALA A 101 7.88 -3.69 -8.30
C ALA A 101 7.74 -3.73 -6.77
N ARG A 102 8.85 -3.81 -6.02
CA ARG A 102 8.83 -3.68 -4.56
C ARG A 102 8.41 -2.27 -4.14
N THR A 103 8.98 -1.24 -4.77
CA THR A 103 8.59 0.15 -4.52
C THR A 103 7.11 0.37 -4.81
N HIS A 104 6.59 -0.16 -5.92
CA HIS A 104 5.16 -0.11 -6.23
C HIS A 104 4.30 -0.81 -5.17
N LEU A 105 4.68 -2.02 -4.72
CA LEU A 105 3.97 -2.71 -3.64
C LEU A 105 3.95 -1.90 -2.34
N HIS A 106 5.06 -1.26 -2.00
CA HIS A 106 5.14 -0.43 -0.80
C HIS A 106 4.33 0.86 -0.92
N ARG A 107 4.16 1.43 -2.13
CA ARG A 107 3.20 2.50 -2.39
C ARG A 107 1.76 2.04 -2.21
N LEU A 108 1.39 0.86 -2.73
CA LEU A 108 0.05 0.30 -2.49
C LEU A 108 -0.23 0.10 -1.00
N ARG A 109 0.74 -0.40 -0.23
CA ARG A 109 0.62 -0.53 1.23
C ARG A 109 0.41 0.81 1.93
N ALA A 110 1.13 1.84 1.53
CA ALA A 110 0.97 3.20 2.08
C ALA A 110 -0.38 3.84 1.71
N MET A 111 -1.05 3.35 0.67
CA MET A 111 -2.33 3.87 0.18
C MET A 111 -3.56 3.23 0.84
N VAL A 112 -3.39 2.15 1.58
CA VAL A 112 -4.51 1.40 2.18
C VAL A 112 -4.49 1.50 3.70
N ASP A 113 -5.67 1.39 4.30
CA ASP A 113 -5.79 1.39 5.78
C ASP A 113 -5.36 0.04 6.37
N ALA A 114 -5.52 -1.05 5.61
CA ALA A 114 -5.19 -2.40 6.05
C ALA A 114 -4.65 -3.28 4.92
N VAL A 115 -3.75 -4.19 5.27
CA VAL A 115 -3.28 -5.28 4.41
C VAL A 115 -3.77 -6.59 5.00
N VAL A 116 -4.52 -7.35 4.19
CA VAL A 116 -5.12 -8.62 4.60
C VAL A 116 -4.36 -9.78 3.97
N VAL A 117 -3.95 -10.75 4.78
CA VAL A 117 -3.35 -12.01 4.32
C VAL A 117 -3.98 -13.20 5.04
N GLY A 118 -3.89 -14.37 4.41
CA GLY A 118 -4.23 -15.64 5.07
C GLY A 118 -3.05 -16.16 5.91
N VAL A 119 -3.35 -16.95 6.93
CA VAL A 119 -2.32 -17.62 7.77
C VAL A 119 -1.34 -18.47 6.97
N GLY A 120 -1.73 -18.99 5.81
CA GLY A 120 -0.83 -19.75 4.93
C GLY A 120 0.37 -18.90 4.48
N THR A 121 0.13 -17.65 4.08
CA THR A 121 1.18 -16.69 3.71
C THR A 121 2.06 -16.35 4.91
N VAL A 122 1.46 -16.17 6.09
CA VAL A 122 2.22 -15.90 7.31
C VAL A 122 3.19 -17.03 7.63
N ASN A 123 2.72 -18.27 7.59
CA ASN A 123 3.53 -19.43 7.92
C ASN A 123 4.58 -19.74 6.85
N ALA A 124 4.31 -19.43 5.58
CA ALA A 124 5.22 -19.68 4.47
C ALA A 124 6.32 -18.60 4.34
N ASP A 125 5.95 -17.33 4.46
CA ASP A 125 6.82 -16.21 4.07
C ASP A 125 7.31 -15.34 5.24
N ASP A 126 6.75 -15.52 6.44
CA ASP A 126 6.97 -14.67 7.62
C ASP A 126 7.04 -13.15 7.29
N PRO A 127 6.01 -12.59 6.62
CA PRO A 127 6.09 -11.26 6.06
C PRO A 127 5.94 -10.16 7.11
N GLN A 128 6.61 -9.03 6.93
CA GLN A 128 6.44 -7.86 7.81
C GLN A 128 5.17 -7.05 7.51
N LEU A 129 4.75 -7.03 6.24
CA LEU A 129 3.57 -6.28 5.74
C LEU A 129 3.61 -4.75 5.99
N THR A 130 4.80 -4.18 6.15
CA THR A 130 5.04 -2.74 6.37
C THR A 130 5.45 -1.99 5.09
N VAL A 131 5.50 -0.66 5.20
CA VAL A 131 6.04 0.29 4.21
C VAL A 131 7.51 0.58 4.54
N ARG A 132 8.42 0.52 3.56
CA ARG A 132 9.90 0.54 3.75
C ARG A 132 10.68 1.13 2.58
N HIS A 133 10.12 1.07 1.37
CA HIS A 133 10.78 1.55 0.15
C HIS A 133 10.26 2.92 -0.32
N VAL A 134 9.27 3.49 0.38
CA VAL A 134 8.73 4.83 0.15
C VAL A 134 8.32 5.43 1.49
N CYS A 135 8.12 6.75 1.55
CA CYS A 135 7.46 7.37 2.70
C CYS A 135 5.97 7.02 2.72
N GLY A 136 5.36 7.06 3.91
CA GLY A 136 3.95 6.79 4.11
C GLY A 136 3.68 5.99 5.39
N PRO A 137 2.42 5.93 5.84
CA PRO A 137 2.05 5.19 7.03
C PRO A 137 2.13 3.68 6.80
N ASN A 138 2.40 2.93 7.88
CA ASN A 138 2.18 1.49 7.86
C ASN A 138 0.68 1.18 7.94
N PRO A 139 0.15 0.28 7.08
CA PRO A 139 -1.23 -0.17 7.19
C PRO A 139 -1.42 -1.08 8.40
N VAL A 140 -2.66 -1.22 8.87
CA VAL A 140 -3.03 -2.28 9.82
C VAL A 140 -2.80 -3.64 9.16
N ARG A 141 -2.17 -4.57 9.86
CA ARG A 141 -1.90 -5.92 9.39
C ARG A 141 -3.04 -6.82 9.82
N VAL A 142 -3.73 -7.46 8.88
CA VAL A 142 -4.86 -8.35 9.19
C VAL A 142 -4.52 -9.77 8.77
N VAL A 143 -4.52 -10.69 9.74
CA VAL A 143 -4.26 -12.12 9.50
C VAL A 143 -5.55 -12.89 9.67
N LEU A 144 -5.98 -13.56 8.60
CA LEU A 144 -7.12 -14.48 8.61
C LEU A 144 -6.64 -15.89 8.95
N ASP A 145 -7.00 -16.35 10.14
CA ASP A 145 -6.59 -17.64 10.69
C ASP A 145 -7.75 -18.34 11.43
N PRO A 146 -8.79 -18.78 10.72
CA PRO A 146 -9.97 -19.36 11.35
C PRO A 146 -9.67 -20.60 12.19
N LYS A 147 -8.53 -21.26 11.99
CA LYS A 147 -8.13 -22.50 12.69
C LYS A 147 -7.02 -22.31 13.73
N GLY A 148 -6.56 -21.08 13.98
CA GLY A 148 -5.49 -20.81 14.96
C GLY A 148 -4.15 -21.49 14.65
N ARG A 149 -3.74 -21.53 13.37
CA ARG A 149 -2.53 -22.23 12.89
C ARG A 149 -1.31 -21.32 12.76
N ALA A 150 -1.42 -20.04 13.07
CA ALA A 150 -0.31 -19.10 12.92
C ALA A 150 0.89 -19.55 13.77
N HIS A 151 2.09 -19.50 13.19
CA HIS A 151 3.30 -19.78 13.95
C HIS A 151 3.47 -18.72 15.05
N LYS A 152 3.58 -19.17 16.31
CA LYS A 152 3.66 -18.26 17.47
C LYS A 152 4.83 -17.28 17.39
N GLY A 153 5.91 -17.63 16.69
CA GLY A 153 7.09 -16.80 16.51
C GLY A 153 7.06 -15.89 15.27
N SER A 154 5.97 -15.85 14.51
CA SER A 154 5.91 -15.02 13.30
C SER A 154 6.14 -13.54 13.62
N ARG A 155 7.05 -12.91 12.87
CA ARG A 155 7.59 -11.59 13.16
C ARG A 155 6.52 -10.51 13.31
N LEU A 156 5.50 -10.56 12.46
CA LEU A 156 4.41 -9.57 12.44
C LEU A 156 3.55 -9.54 13.72
N PHE A 157 3.68 -10.51 14.62
CA PHE A 157 3.02 -10.49 15.92
C PHE A 157 3.87 -9.85 17.03
N HIS A 158 5.17 -9.61 16.78
CA HIS A 158 6.13 -9.23 17.83
C HIS A 158 6.97 -8.01 17.52
N ASP A 159 7.10 -7.61 16.24
CA ASP A 159 8.01 -6.54 15.83
C ASP A 159 7.61 -5.13 16.29
N GLY A 160 6.35 -4.91 16.65
CA GLY A 160 5.85 -3.60 17.06
C GLY A 160 5.79 -2.56 15.93
N ASP A 161 6.06 -2.94 14.68
CA ASP A 161 6.20 -2.00 13.55
C ASP A 161 4.85 -1.45 13.04
N ALA A 162 3.75 -2.17 13.29
CA ALA A 162 2.39 -1.76 12.94
C ALA A 162 1.33 -2.50 13.78
N THR A 163 0.11 -1.97 13.89
CA THR A 163 -1.00 -2.68 14.53
C THR A 163 -1.32 -3.98 13.78
N THR A 164 -1.43 -5.09 14.50
CA THR A 164 -1.80 -6.40 13.93
C THR A 164 -3.11 -6.90 14.51
N LEU A 165 -4.07 -7.18 13.64
CA LEU A 165 -5.34 -7.85 13.95
C LEU A 165 -5.24 -9.32 13.52
N HIS A 166 -5.32 -10.24 14.47
CA HIS A 166 -5.37 -11.67 14.22
C HIS A 166 -6.81 -12.16 14.40
N LEU A 167 -7.44 -12.55 13.29
CA LEU A 167 -8.82 -13.01 13.27
C LEU A 167 -8.83 -14.54 13.29
N SER A 168 -9.26 -15.12 14.41
CA SER A 168 -9.37 -16.57 14.58
C SER A 168 -10.73 -16.96 15.16
N ASN A 169 -11.16 -18.18 14.83
CA ASN A 169 -12.39 -18.78 15.41
C ASN A 169 -12.07 -19.67 16.62
N ALA A 170 -10.80 -19.76 17.00
CA ALA A 170 -10.40 -20.38 18.26
C ALA A 170 -10.89 -19.47 19.40
N ALA A 171 -11.42 -20.07 20.47
CA ALA A 171 -11.66 -19.31 21.69
C ALA A 171 -10.37 -18.56 22.05
N PRO A 172 -10.44 -17.28 22.47
CA PRO A 172 -9.24 -16.58 22.93
C PRO A 172 -8.57 -17.47 23.98
N ALA A 173 -7.28 -17.77 23.78
CA ALA A 173 -6.52 -18.44 24.82
C ALA A 173 -6.60 -17.53 26.05
N ASP A 174 -7.03 -18.09 27.18
CA ASP A 174 -7.16 -17.34 28.42
C ASP A 174 -5.88 -16.54 28.68
N PRO A 175 -5.95 -15.20 28.84
CA PRO A 175 -4.80 -14.46 29.29
C PRO A 175 -4.53 -14.88 30.73
N CYS A 176 -3.35 -15.46 30.96
CA CYS A 176 -2.78 -15.95 32.24
C CYS A 176 -2.99 -17.43 32.58
N THR A 177 -1.93 -18.20 32.36
CA THR A 177 -1.28 -19.02 33.40
C THR A 177 0.21 -18.76 33.37
#